data_AF-A0A2S2DK44-F1
#
_entry.id   AF-A0A2S2DK44-F1
#
_cell.length_a   1.000
_cell.length_b   1.000
_cell.length_c   1.000
_cell.angle_alpha   90.00
_cell.angle_beta   90.00
_cell.angle_gamma   90.00
#
_symmetry.space_group_name_H-M   'P 1'
#
loop_
_entity.id
_entity.type
_entity.pdbx_description
1 polymer ?
#
loop_
_entity_poly.entity_id
_entity_poly.type
_entity_poly.pdbx_seq_one_letter_code
_entity_poly.pdbx_strand_id
1 'polypeptide(L)'
;MKLTFKNTGNVTWSRSELYRIGTSNPVDNTSFGTVRVDLGVASVAPGQSATFNFQVKAPATAGSYLFDWGMLWEYHLRFGQTSPSKKSL
;
A
#
# COMPACT_ATOMS: atom_id res chain seq x y z
N MET A 1 1.39 -9.57 6.73
CA MET A 1 2.32 -8.95 5.78
C MET A 1 2.93 -7.70 6.41
N LYS A 2 4.16 -7.37 6.02
CA LYS A 2 4.89 -6.17 6.45
C LYS A 2 5.54 -5.53 5.24
N LEU A 3 5.25 -4.26 4.97
CA LEU A 3 5.85 -3.47 3.90
C LEU A 3 6.40 -2.16 4.47
N THR A 4 7.55 -1.72 3.96
CA THR A 4 8.18 -0.48 4.39
C THR A 4 8.45 0.40 3.17
N PHE A 5 8.00 1.66 3.24
CA PHE A 5 8.21 2.68 2.21
C PHE A 5 8.96 3.86 2.81
N LYS A 6 9.90 4.44 2.07
CA LYS A 6 10.64 5.64 2.49
C LYS A 6 10.06 6.88 1.81
N ASN A 7 9.83 7.94 2.57
CA ASN A 7 9.47 9.24 2.03
C ASN A 7 10.71 9.92 1.45
N THR A 8 10.84 9.87 0.13
CA THR A 8 11.93 10.54 -0.61
C THR A 8 11.52 11.89 -1.20
N GLY A 9 10.29 12.35 -0.93
CA GLY A 9 9.79 13.65 -1.35
C GLY A 9 10.10 14.75 -0.34
N ASN A 10 9.49 15.92 -0.54
CA ASN A 10 9.57 17.08 0.34
C ASN A 10 8.27 17.35 1.13
N VAL A 11 7.24 16.53 0.94
CA VAL A 11 5.95 16.62 1.64
C VAL A 11 5.86 15.55 2.71
N THR A 12 5.46 15.93 3.92
CA THR A 12 5.16 14.99 5.01
C THR A 12 3.90 14.20 4.70
N TRP A 13 3.96 12.87 4.81
CA TRP A 13 2.75 12.05 4.70
C TRP A 13 2.02 12.05 6.04
N SER A 14 0.73 12.38 6.05
CA SER A 14 -0.10 12.35 7.26
C SER A 14 -1.20 11.30 7.18
N ARG A 15 -1.46 10.60 8.29
CA ARG A 15 -2.62 9.71 8.40
C ARG A 15 -3.93 10.48 8.30
N SER A 16 -4.01 11.68 8.88
CA SER A 16 -5.23 12.51 8.85
C SER A 16 -5.58 13.00 7.45
N GLU A 17 -4.58 13.14 6.58
CA GLU A 17 -4.74 13.53 5.17
C GLU A 17 -4.87 12.31 4.25
N LEU A 18 -5.01 11.12 4.82
CA LEU A 18 -5.27 9.88 4.08
C LEU A 18 -4.13 9.51 3.13
N TYR A 19 -2.88 9.66 3.58
CA TYR A 19 -1.75 8.93 3.01
C TYR A 19 -1.78 7.47 3.48
N ARG A 20 -1.73 6.55 2.53
CA ARG A 20 -1.97 5.10 2.71
C ARG A 20 -1.12 4.30 1.72
N ILE A 21 -1.14 2.99 1.85
CA ILE A 21 -0.89 2.11 0.70
C ILE A 21 -2.20 1.58 0.15
N GLY A 22 -2.24 1.40 -1.17
CA GLY A 22 -3.33 0.75 -1.87
C GLY A 22 -2.82 -0.33 -2.81
N THR A 23 -3.68 -1.29 -3.12
CA THR A 23 -3.39 -2.31 -4.14
C THR A 23 -3.16 -1.63 -5.48
N SER A 24 -2.11 -2.00 -6.19
CA SER A 24 -1.64 -1.32 -7.42
C SER A 24 -1.54 -2.22 -8.64
N ASN A 25 -1.59 -3.54 -8.46
CA ASN A 25 -1.54 -4.49 -9.56
C ASN A 25 -2.51 -5.65 -9.34
N PRO A 26 -3.73 -5.61 -9.91
CA PRO A 26 -4.36 -4.42 -10.48
C PRO A 26 -4.65 -3.34 -9.42
N VAL A 27 -4.89 -2.11 -9.88
CA VAL A 27 -5.38 -1.03 -9.04
C VAL A 27 -6.72 -1.42 -8.42
N ASP A 28 -6.89 -1.14 -7.13
CA ASP A 28 -8.12 -1.41 -6.37
C ASP A 28 -8.58 -2.88 -6.40
N ASN A 29 -7.62 -3.81 -6.50
CA ASN A 29 -7.85 -5.24 -6.44
C ASN A 29 -8.51 -5.70 -5.12
N THR A 30 -9.77 -6.13 -5.20
CA THR A 30 -10.54 -6.67 -4.07
C THR A 30 -10.34 -8.16 -3.83
N SER A 31 -9.62 -8.88 -4.71
CA SER A 31 -9.47 -10.34 -4.63
C SER A 31 -8.90 -10.81 -3.29
N PHE A 32 -8.10 -9.96 -2.63
CA PHE A 32 -7.43 -10.27 -1.38
C PHE A 32 -8.11 -9.72 -0.12
N GLY A 33 -9.32 -9.15 -0.25
CA GLY A 33 -10.15 -8.61 0.83
C GLY A 33 -9.70 -7.25 1.38
N THR A 34 -8.41 -6.91 1.31
CA THR A 34 -7.87 -5.63 1.77
C THR A 34 -7.35 -4.81 0.59
N VAL A 35 -7.89 -3.61 0.44
CA VAL A 35 -7.63 -2.72 -0.71
C VAL A 35 -6.84 -1.46 -0.32
N ARG A 36 -6.94 -1.06 0.95
CA ARG A 36 -6.29 0.11 1.56
C ARG A 36 -5.70 -0.28 2.92
N VAL A 37 -4.55 0.29 3.25
CA VAL A 37 -3.97 0.20 4.60
C VAL A 37 -3.45 1.57 5.00
N ASP A 38 -3.99 2.10 6.09
CA ASP A 38 -3.58 3.40 6.64
C ASP A 38 -2.16 3.35 7.19
N LEU A 39 -1.53 4.53 7.32
CA LEU A 39 -0.31 4.68 8.08
C LEU A 39 -0.49 4.17 9.51
N GLY A 40 0.46 3.34 9.98
CA GLY A 40 0.51 2.89 11.37
C GLY A 40 1.00 3.95 12.36
N VAL A 41 1.40 5.12 11.86
CA VAL A 41 1.89 6.28 12.63
C VAL A 41 1.13 7.54 12.20
N ALA A 42 1.20 8.61 13.01
CA ALA A 42 0.48 9.85 12.72
C ALA A 42 1.00 10.55 11.45
N SER A 43 2.33 10.62 11.29
CA SER A 43 2.97 11.27 10.15
C SER A 43 4.35 10.69 9.82
N VAL A 44 4.82 10.92 8.60
CA VAL A 44 6.11 10.47 8.07
C VAL A 44 6.76 11.61 7.30
N ALA A 45 7.71 12.29 7.95
CA ALA A 45 8.43 13.42 7.38
C ALA A 45 9.36 13.00 6.20
N PRO A 46 9.78 13.96 5.36
CA PRO A 46 10.84 13.74 4.38
C PRO A 46 12.06 13.02 4.97
N GLY A 47 12.56 12.01 4.26
CA GLY A 47 13.68 11.16 4.68
C GLY A 47 13.32 10.01 5.63
N GLN A 48 12.13 10.01 6.24
CA GLN A 48 11.67 8.95 7.15
C GLN A 48 11.00 7.79 6.42
N SER A 49 10.83 6.67 7.12
CA SER A 49 10.17 5.47 6.59
C SER A 49 8.88 5.13 7.34
N ALA A 50 7.87 4.69 6.59
CA ALA A 50 6.61 4.18 7.08
C ALA A 50 6.61 2.65 7.00
N THR A 51 6.20 1.96 8.07
CA THR A 51 5.97 0.51 8.04
C THR A 51 4.49 0.21 8.19
N PHE A 52 3.96 -0.56 7.23
CA PHE A 52 2.58 -1.01 7.19
C PHE A 52 2.51 -2.48 7.56
N ASN A 53 1.73 -2.79 8.59
CA ASN A 53 1.46 -4.16 9.03
C ASN A 53 -0.02 -4.47 8.82
N PHE A 54 -0.32 -5.50 8.03
CA PHE A 54 -1.69 -5.85 7.66
C PHE A 54 -1.77 -7.32 7.25
N GLN A 55 -2.98 -7.86 7.24
CA GLN A 55 -3.26 -9.20 6.74
C GLN A 55 -4.02 -9.10 5.42
N VAL A 56 -3.90 -10.13 4.59
CA VAL A 56 -4.67 -10.30 3.36
C VAL A 56 -5.22 -11.72 3.33
N LYS A 57 -6.36 -11.92 2.69
CA LYS A 57 -6.99 -13.24 2.56
C LYS A 57 -6.87 -13.69 1.10
N ALA A 58 -6.24 -14.84 0.86
CA ALA A 58 -6.19 -15.38 -0.50
C ALA A 58 -7.61 -15.71 -1.03
N PRO A 59 -7.87 -15.56 -2.34
CA PRO A 59 -9.10 -16.03 -2.96
C PRO A 59 -9.34 -17.53 -2.71
N ALA A 60 -10.61 -17.92 -2.57
CA ALA A 60 -10.98 -19.34 -2.41
C ALA A 60 -10.87 -20.12 -3.74
N THR A 61 -11.02 -19.44 -4.87
CA THR A 61 -10.86 -20.01 -6.20
C THR A 61 -9.37 -20.07 -6.53
N ALA A 62 -8.88 -21.27 -6.89
CA ALA A 62 -7.52 -21.44 -7.35
C ALA A 62 -7.29 -20.65 -8.65
N GLY A 63 -6.12 -20.01 -8.77
CA GLY A 63 -5.80 -19.16 -9.91
C GLY A 63 -4.55 -18.33 -9.68
N SER A 64 -3.98 -17.82 -10.77
CA SER A 64 -2.86 -16.88 -10.69
C SER A 64 -3.35 -15.46 -10.44
N TYR A 65 -2.99 -14.91 -9.28
CA TYR A 65 -3.29 -13.53 -8.92
C TYR A 65 -2.00 -12.74 -8.75
N LEU A 66 -1.90 -11.60 -9.42
CA LEU A 66 -0.88 -10.59 -9.14
C LEU A 66 -1.39 -9.66 -8.03
N PHE A 67 -0.47 -9.24 -7.16
CA PHE A 67 -0.80 -8.43 -6.01
C PHE A 67 0.38 -7.62 -5.48
N ASP A 68 0.27 -6.30 -5.65
CA ASP A 68 1.31 -5.33 -5.34
C ASP A 68 0.69 -4.15 -4.62
N TRP A 69 1.51 -3.40 -3.88
CA TRP A 69 1.10 -2.23 -3.12
C TRP A 69 1.86 -0.99 -3.58
N GLY A 70 1.20 0.16 -3.63
CA GLY A 70 1.87 1.45 -3.85
C GLY A 70 1.36 2.50 -2.88
N MET A 71 2.15 3.56 -2.70
CA MET A 71 1.71 4.71 -1.93
C MET A 71 0.57 5.43 -2.64
N LEU A 72 -0.39 5.88 -1.85
CA LEU A 72 -1.62 6.53 -2.28
C LEU A 72 -1.89 7.71 -1.35
N TRP A 73 -2.15 8.87 -1.94
CA TRP A 73 -2.85 9.96 -1.28
C TRP A 73 -4.31 9.87 -1.73
N GLU A 74 -5.18 9.41 -0.83
CA GLU A 74 -6.58 9.11 -1.17
C GLU A 74 -7.26 10.33 -1.79
N TYR A 75 -8.06 10.09 -2.84
CA TYR A 75 -8.73 11.13 -3.65
C TYR A 75 -7.81 12.09 -4.43
N HIS A 76 -6.49 11.92 -4.37
CA HIS A 76 -5.53 12.77 -5.08
C HIS A 76 -4.76 12.00 -6.14
N LEU A 77 -3.78 11.18 -5.73
CA LEU A 77 -2.98 10.39 -6.66
C LEU A 77 -2.29 9.19 -6.00
N ARG A 78 -1.91 8.23 -6.84
CA ARG A 78 -0.93 7.19 -6.51
C ARG A 78 0.46 7.67 -6.90
N PHE A 79 1.46 7.39 -6.08
CA PHE A 79 2.79 7.95 -6.29
C PHE A 79 3.91 7.01 -5.85
N GLY A 80 5.12 7.31 -6.33
CA GLY A 80 6.33 6.57 -6.00
C GLY A 80 6.38 5.18 -6.62
N GLN A 81 7.34 4.39 -6.14
CA GLN A 81 7.51 3.00 -6.55
C GLN A 81 6.52 2.09 -5.83
N THR A 82 6.07 1.03 -6.50
CA THR A 82 5.29 -0.04 -5.88
C THR A 82 6.22 -1.03 -5.18
N SER A 83 5.66 -1.83 -4.26
CA SER A 83 6.32 -3.02 -3.75
C SER A 83 6.56 -4.02 -4.89
N PRO A 84 7.55 -4.92 -4.76
CA PRO A 84 7.68 -6.06 -5.66
C PRO A 84 6.39 -6.87 -5.71
N SER A 85 6.06 -7.38 -6.90
CA SER A 85 4.84 -8.13 -7.09
C SER A 85 4.82 -9.45 -6.34
N LYS A 86 3.68 -9.78 -5.74
CA LYS A 86 3.42 -11.12 -5.23
C LYS A 86 2.53 -11.86 -6.21
N LYS A 87 2.89 -13.12 -6.47
CA LYS A 87 2.07 -14.08 -7.21
C LYS A 87 1.62 -15.15 -6.22
N SER A 88 0.31 -15.38 -6.09
CA SER A 88 -0.18 -16.64 -5.49
C SER A 88 -0.54 -17.61 -6.61
N LEU A 89 -0.21 -18.88 -6.38
CA LEU A 89 -0.65 -20.01 -7.20
C LEU A 89 -1.93 -20.60 -6.60
#